data_AF-A0A5C6A3U5-F1
#
_entry.id   AF-A0A5C6A3U5-F1
#
_cell.length_a   1.000
_cell.length_b   1.000
_cell.length_c   1.000
_cell.angle_alpha   90.00
_cell.angle_beta   90.00
_cell.angle_gamma   90.00
#
_symmetry.space_group_name_H-M   'P 1'
#
loop_
_entity.id
_entity.type
_entity.pdbx_description
1 polymer ?
#
loop_
_entity_poly.entity_id
_entity_poly.type
_entity_poly.pdbx_seq_one_letter_code
_entity_poly.pdbx_strand_id
1 'polypeptide(L)'
;MYPGSAEPPIGWRVWSIAYAVGHSLTIHLDRIADPSFPSSSSDRLSQLTNERSPKSLESPPTEIGEAWEKLNQVSGMLRTVIRGKADVIELVLTSLLAEGSILLEDVPGVGKTTLAKSVSRLIDLEYQRIQCTPDLLPGDILGGSIYRPAIGEFEFRPGPVFCNLLVADEINRASPRTQSALLEAMAETQVTIEGRRYDLKHPFMVIATQNPAGFEGTFPLPESQLDRFLFRTKMEYPDAASEVNLLLEQSDHEPVSRLSAVMHVEDLIVLQRWVRSITVSRKVATYVVALATATRQDARLRVGCSPRGCKMLLRAAQAHAGLQGRDFVLPDDVQHLAPVVLGHRVSSRHGVSSLDETKQVIESIVGQTAIPV
;
A
#
# COMPACT_ATOMS: atom_id res chain seq x y z
N MET A 1 34.04 -52.32 9.81
CA MET A 1 33.11 -53.31 9.22
C MET A 1 31.98 -52.53 8.57
N TYR A 2 31.72 -52.80 7.29
CA TYR A 2 30.77 -52.24 6.31
C TYR A 2 29.35 -51.82 6.81
N PRO A 3 28.49 -51.14 6.00
CA PRO A 3 28.63 -49.80 5.37
C PRO A 3 27.27 -49.03 5.31
N GLY A 4 27.20 -47.86 4.66
CA GLY A 4 25.89 -47.29 4.26
C GLY A 4 25.82 -45.80 3.89
N SER A 5 26.75 -45.26 3.11
CA SER A 5 26.57 -43.95 2.44
C SER A 5 26.44 -44.19 0.93
N ALA A 6 25.29 -43.84 0.37
CA ALA A 6 24.99 -43.98 -1.05
C ALA A 6 25.90 -43.08 -1.91
N GLU A 7 26.60 -43.70 -2.88
CA GLU A 7 27.29 -43.01 -3.96
C GLU A 7 26.28 -42.50 -5.02
N PRO A 8 26.53 -41.35 -5.67
CA PRO A 8 25.70 -40.88 -6.77
C PRO A 8 26.01 -41.68 -8.06
N PRO A 9 25.04 -41.81 -8.98
CA PRO A 9 25.27 -42.48 -10.26
C PRO A 9 26.27 -41.71 -11.14
N ILE A 10 27.01 -42.50 -11.92
CA ILE A 10 28.10 -42.10 -12.82
C ILE A 10 27.66 -40.97 -13.77
N GLY A 11 28.47 -39.91 -13.86
CA GLY A 11 28.37 -38.91 -14.93
C GLY A 11 28.51 -37.43 -14.54
N TRP A 12 28.58 -37.10 -13.24
CA TRP A 12 28.59 -35.70 -12.78
C TRP A 12 29.64 -35.48 -11.68
N ARG A 13 30.39 -34.37 -11.74
CA ARG A 13 31.27 -33.91 -10.64
C ARG A 13 30.78 -32.56 -10.11
N VAL A 14 30.75 -32.42 -8.78
CA VAL A 14 30.45 -31.17 -8.05
C VAL A 14 31.73 -30.66 -7.40
N TRP A 15 32.00 -29.34 -7.46
CA TRP A 15 33.08 -28.70 -6.70
C TRP A 15 32.53 -27.65 -5.71
N SER A 16 33.29 -27.47 -4.61
CA SER A 16 33.03 -26.63 -3.44
C SER A 16 32.95 -25.12 -3.72
N ILE A 17 32.21 -24.39 -2.87
CA ILE A 17 31.96 -22.94 -2.91
C ILE A 17 33.02 -22.18 -2.10
N ALA A 18 33.65 -21.18 -2.71
CA ALA A 18 34.37 -20.10 -2.02
C ALA A 18 33.80 -18.74 -2.44
N TYR A 19 33.56 -17.86 -1.47
CA TYR A 19 33.02 -16.51 -1.67
C TYR A 19 34.07 -15.56 -2.27
N ALA A 20 33.70 -14.83 -3.32
CA ALA A 20 34.35 -13.58 -3.71
C ALA A 20 33.37 -12.65 -4.46
N VAL A 21 33.52 -11.36 -4.16
CA VAL A 21 32.70 -10.22 -4.52
C VAL A 21 32.62 -9.99 -6.02
N GLY A 22 31.40 -9.80 -6.53
CA GLY A 22 31.10 -9.18 -7.83
C GLY A 22 31.59 -9.95 -9.05
N HIS A 23 30.66 -10.61 -9.76
CA HIS A 23 30.54 -10.84 -11.21
C HIS A 23 29.64 -12.08 -11.45
N SER A 24 28.86 -12.04 -12.54
CA SER A 24 27.81 -12.99 -12.91
C SER A 24 28.27 -14.46 -12.96
N LEU A 25 27.47 -15.38 -12.39
CA LEU A 25 27.71 -16.82 -12.41
C LEU A 25 27.09 -17.44 -13.67
N THR A 26 27.90 -17.98 -14.58
CA THR A 26 27.43 -18.75 -15.75
C THR A 26 27.71 -20.24 -15.52
N ILE A 27 26.66 -21.06 -15.47
CA ILE A 27 26.78 -22.53 -15.35
C ILE A 27 26.72 -23.13 -16.76
N HIS A 28 27.81 -23.78 -17.20
CA HIS A 28 27.81 -24.59 -18.43
C HIS A 28 27.49 -26.04 -18.09
N LEU A 29 26.49 -26.61 -18.77
CA LEU A 29 26.15 -28.03 -18.74
C LEU A 29 26.25 -28.60 -20.15
N ASP A 30 27.23 -29.47 -20.39
CA ASP A 30 27.31 -30.24 -21.63
C ASP A 30 26.69 -31.63 -21.46
N ARG A 31 25.87 -32.03 -22.44
CA ARG A 31 25.23 -33.35 -22.52
C ARG A 31 26.18 -34.33 -23.22
N ILE A 32 26.44 -35.49 -22.61
CA ILE A 32 27.00 -36.64 -23.32
C ILE A 32 25.83 -37.41 -23.95
N ALA A 33 25.85 -37.57 -25.28
CA ALA A 33 24.86 -38.33 -26.04
C ALA A 33 25.17 -39.84 -25.97
N ASP A 34 24.17 -40.65 -25.64
CA ASP A 34 24.21 -42.13 -25.70
C ASP A 34 23.51 -42.59 -27.00
N PRO A 35 24.12 -43.43 -27.88
CA PRO A 35 23.59 -43.71 -29.22
C PRO A 35 22.54 -44.83 -29.31
N SER A 36 21.85 -45.18 -28.23
CA SER A 36 21.06 -46.42 -28.14
C SER A 36 19.53 -46.27 -28.16
N PHE A 37 18.97 -45.22 -28.78
CA PHE A 37 17.50 -45.08 -28.98
C PHE A 37 17.12 -44.77 -30.43
N PRO A 38 16.18 -45.52 -31.05
CA PRO A 38 15.73 -45.27 -32.41
C PRO A 38 14.84 -44.02 -32.50
N SER A 39 15.09 -43.25 -33.55
CA SER A 39 14.48 -41.98 -33.93
C SER A 39 13.05 -42.14 -34.46
N SER A 40 12.03 -41.72 -33.70
CA SER A 40 10.70 -41.42 -34.26
C SER A 40 9.83 -40.47 -33.41
N SER A 41 10.43 -39.68 -32.52
CA SER A 41 9.70 -38.75 -31.62
C SER A 41 10.26 -37.33 -31.59
N SER A 42 11.09 -36.93 -32.57
CA SER A 42 11.69 -35.59 -32.66
C SER A 42 10.77 -34.52 -33.26
N ASP A 43 9.72 -34.89 -34.00
CA ASP A 43 8.89 -33.91 -34.75
C ASP A 43 7.59 -33.49 -34.04
N ARG A 44 7.29 -34.01 -32.85
CA ARG A 44 6.12 -33.57 -32.05
C ARG A 44 6.45 -32.81 -30.78
N LEU A 45 7.73 -32.71 -30.42
CA LEU A 45 8.19 -31.97 -29.22
C LEU A 45 8.73 -30.57 -29.53
N SER A 46 9.00 -30.25 -30.80
CA SER A 46 9.43 -28.92 -31.24
C SER A 46 8.30 -27.89 -31.35
N GLN A 47 7.03 -28.31 -31.23
CA GLN A 47 5.86 -27.42 -31.28
C GLN A 47 5.25 -27.07 -29.91
N LEU A 48 5.77 -27.63 -28.81
CA LEU A 48 5.26 -27.38 -27.44
C LEU A 48 6.26 -26.64 -26.52
N THR A 49 7.43 -26.24 -27.03
CA THR A 49 8.45 -25.52 -26.25
C THR A 49 8.52 -24.02 -26.56
N ASN A 50 7.47 -23.42 -27.12
CA ASN A 50 7.38 -21.96 -27.24
C ASN A 50 6.89 -21.32 -25.92
N GLU A 51 7.30 -21.89 -24.78
CA GLU A 51 7.22 -21.24 -23.49
C GLU A 51 8.25 -20.11 -23.49
N ARG A 52 7.71 -18.90 -23.57
CA ARG A 52 8.38 -17.61 -23.44
C ARG A 52 9.59 -17.72 -22.51
N SER A 53 10.78 -17.61 -23.08
CA SER A 53 12.01 -17.34 -22.34
C SER A 53 11.78 -16.16 -21.39
N PRO A 54 12.31 -16.19 -20.15
CA PRO A 54 12.25 -15.04 -19.27
C PRO A 54 12.95 -13.88 -19.99
N LYS A 55 12.21 -12.79 -20.22
CA LYS A 55 12.80 -11.55 -20.70
C LYS A 55 13.99 -11.25 -19.78
N SER A 56 15.17 -11.13 -20.39
CA SER A 56 16.34 -10.54 -19.76
C SER A 56 15.92 -9.28 -19.02
N LEU A 57 16.38 -9.12 -17.77
CA LEU A 57 16.22 -7.93 -16.94
C LEU A 57 16.79 -6.72 -17.70
N GLU A 58 15.99 -6.10 -18.55
CA GLU A 58 16.24 -4.73 -18.99
C GLU A 58 16.20 -3.88 -17.72
N SER A 59 17.28 -3.15 -17.45
CA SER A 59 17.29 -2.15 -16.40
C SER A 59 16.03 -1.29 -16.53
N PRO A 60 15.33 -0.96 -15.43
CA PRO A 60 14.12 -0.16 -15.51
C PRO A 60 14.40 1.08 -16.36
N PRO A 61 13.46 1.50 -17.23
CA PRO A 61 13.57 2.74 -17.98
C PRO A 61 14.14 3.85 -17.09
N THR A 62 15.12 4.60 -17.58
CA THR A 62 15.88 5.60 -16.79
C THR A 62 14.96 6.51 -15.97
N GLU A 63 13.79 6.86 -16.52
CA GLU A 63 12.72 7.64 -15.88
C GLU A 63 12.22 7.04 -14.56
N ILE A 64 12.06 5.71 -14.47
CA ILE A 64 11.62 5.01 -13.25
C ILE A 64 12.72 5.05 -12.19
N GLY A 65 13.98 4.85 -12.60
CA GLY A 65 15.14 4.93 -11.69
C GLY A 65 15.27 6.31 -11.06
N GLU A 66 15.19 7.37 -11.87
CA GLU A 66 15.24 8.75 -11.39
C GLU A 66 14.07 9.08 -10.45
N ALA A 67 12.84 8.69 -10.81
CA ALA A 67 11.68 8.91 -9.96
C ALA A 67 11.79 8.15 -8.63
N TRP A 68 12.35 6.93 -8.65
CA TRP A 68 12.55 6.12 -7.44
C TRP A 68 13.63 6.71 -6.52
N GLU A 69 14.71 7.25 -7.08
CA GLU A 69 15.72 7.98 -6.32
C GLU A 69 15.13 9.21 -5.63
N LYS A 70 14.30 9.99 -6.32
CA LYS A 70 13.55 11.10 -5.73
C LYS A 70 12.64 10.62 -4.59
N LEU A 71 11.93 9.51 -4.76
CA LEU A 71 11.09 8.93 -3.70
C LEU A 71 11.92 8.54 -2.45
N ASN A 72 13.13 8.01 -2.64
CA ASN A 72 14.03 7.73 -1.52
C ASN A 72 14.51 8.99 -0.82
N GLN A 73 14.76 10.07 -1.56
CA GLN A 73 15.05 11.38 -0.97
C GLN A 73 13.86 11.89 -0.14
N VAL A 74 12.63 11.78 -0.66
CA VAL A 74 11.40 12.08 0.09
C VAL A 74 11.34 11.28 1.39
N SER A 75 11.54 9.96 1.31
CA SER A 75 11.54 9.06 2.49
C SER A 75 12.58 9.48 3.53
N GLY A 76 13.80 9.78 3.08
CA GLY A 76 14.88 10.28 3.93
C GLY A 76 14.52 11.58 4.63
N MET A 77 13.97 12.56 3.91
CA MET A 77 13.55 13.84 4.46
C MET A 77 12.38 13.69 5.44
N LEU A 78 11.40 12.83 5.15
CA LEU A 78 10.28 12.56 6.07
C LEU A 78 10.75 12.00 7.42
N ARG A 79 11.77 11.13 7.42
CA ARG A 79 12.38 10.60 8.65
C ARG A 79 13.13 11.66 9.47
N THR A 80 13.51 12.78 8.86
CA THR A 80 14.07 13.92 9.60
C THR A 80 13.00 14.73 10.32
N VAL A 81 11.80 14.84 9.73
CA VAL A 81 10.69 15.65 10.26
C VAL A 81 9.84 14.85 11.25
N ILE A 82 9.64 13.57 10.99
CA ILE A 82 8.79 12.69 11.81
C ILE A 82 9.69 11.65 12.51
N ARG A 83 10.00 11.91 13.78
CA ARG A 83 10.86 11.05 14.61
C ARG A 83 10.12 9.80 15.10
N GLY A 84 10.82 8.66 15.13
CA GLY A 84 10.34 7.42 15.75
C GLY A 84 9.18 6.72 15.03
N LYS A 85 8.89 7.05 13.76
CA LYS A 85 7.70 6.54 13.04
C LYS A 85 8.01 6.07 11.62
N ALA A 86 9.09 5.32 11.48
CA ALA A 86 9.52 4.77 10.20
C ALA A 86 8.41 3.94 9.53
N ASP A 87 7.73 3.09 10.31
CA ASP A 87 6.66 2.21 9.81
C ASP A 87 5.49 3.01 9.23
N VAL A 88 5.09 4.12 9.88
CA VAL A 88 3.98 4.95 9.41
C VAL A 88 4.37 5.70 8.13
N ILE A 89 5.60 6.19 8.04
CA ILE A 89 6.13 6.80 6.81
C ILE A 89 6.09 5.78 5.67
N GLU A 90 6.56 4.56 5.93
CA GLU A 90 6.57 3.47 4.95
C GLU A 90 5.15 3.13 4.48
N LEU A 91 4.18 3.03 5.39
CA LEU A 91 2.77 2.80 5.04
C LEU A 91 2.20 3.95 4.20
N VAL A 92 2.51 5.20 4.52
CA VAL A 92 2.06 6.36 3.72
C VAL A 92 2.65 6.31 2.32
N LEU A 93 3.95 6.11 2.17
CA LEU A 93 4.59 6.01 0.85
C LEU A 93 4.08 4.80 0.05
N THR A 94 3.94 3.64 0.71
CA THR A 94 3.35 2.44 0.11
C THR A 94 1.92 2.72 -0.37
N SER A 95 1.11 3.44 0.41
CA SER A 95 -0.26 3.77 0.04
C SER A 95 -0.33 4.75 -1.13
N LEU A 96 0.57 5.74 -1.20
CA LEU A 96 0.69 6.65 -2.34
C LEU A 96 1.00 5.89 -3.62
N LEU A 97 1.98 4.99 -3.57
CA LEU A 97 2.36 4.11 -4.69
C LEU A 97 1.25 3.13 -5.09
N ALA A 98 0.46 2.67 -4.12
CA ALA A 98 -0.68 1.78 -4.34
C ALA A 98 -1.97 2.51 -4.75
N GLU A 99 -1.96 3.85 -4.79
CA GLU A 99 -3.14 4.71 -5.00
C GLU A 99 -4.26 4.42 -3.97
N GLY A 100 -3.87 4.16 -2.73
CA GLY A 100 -4.75 3.80 -1.63
C GLY A 100 -4.84 4.87 -0.55
N SER A 101 -6.02 5.02 0.03
CA SER A 101 -6.25 5.91 1.17
C SER A 101 -5.98 5.23 2.52
N ILE A 102 -5.65 5.99 3.55
CA ILE A 102 -5.32 5.48 4.89
C ILE A 102 -6.35 5.99 5.90
N LEU A 103 -6.78 5.09 6.79
CA LEU A 103 -7.51 5.43 8.00
C LEU A 103 -6.60 5.29 9.23
N LEU A 104 -6.34 6.40 9.91
CA LEU A 104 -5.56 6.44 11.13
C LEU A 104 -6.51 6.49 12.33
N GLU A 105 -6.39 5.54 13.25
CA GLU A 105 -7.05 5.67 14.54
C GLU A 105 -6.35 6.74 15.38
N ASP A 106 -7.16 7.59 16.00
CA ASP A 106 -6.68 8.84 16.56
C ASP A 106 -5.94 8.62 17.88
N VAL A 107 -4.78 9.27 17.91
CA VAL A 107 -4.06 9.65 19.12
C VAL A 107 -3.70 11.10 18.83
N PRO A 108 -4.35 12.07 19.48
CA PRO A 108 -4.16 13.47 19.15
C PRO A 108 -2.70 13.89 19.43
N GLY A 109 -2.20 14.86 18.66
CA GLY A 109 -0.87 15.44 18.87
C GLY A 109 0.31 14.60 18.37
N VAL A 110 0.08 13.44 17.74
CA VAL A 110 1.15 12.54 17.29
C VAL A 110 1.76 12.90 15.92
N GLY A 111 1.44 14.04 15.34
CA GLY A 111 2.07 14.55 14.10
C GLY A 111 1.45 14.07 12.78
N LYS A 112 0.22 13.54 12.78
CA LYS A 112 -0.49 13.08 11.55
C LYS A 112 -0.60 14.18 10.49
N THR A 113 -1.03 15.38 10.90
CA THR A 113 -1.13 16.55 10.00
C THR A 113 0.25 16.99 9.50
N THR A 114 1.27 16.91 10.35
CA THR A 114 2.66 17.22 9.99
C THR A 114 3.17 16.26 8.92
N LEU A 115 2.92 14.96 9.07
CA LEU A 115 3.28 13.94 8.10
C LEU A 115 2.63 14.21 6.74
N ALA A 116 1.30 14.40 6.71
CA ALA A 116 0.58 14.68 5.47
C ALA A 116 1.04 15.97 4.77
N LYS A 117 1.24 17.06 5.53
CA LYS A 117 1.76 18.32 4.97
C LYS A 117 3.21 18.21 4.47
N SER A 118 4.03 17.38 5.12
CA SER A 118 5.41 17.16 4.68
C SER A 118 5.45 16.37 3.39
N VAL A 119 4.63 15.31 3.30
CA VAL A 119 4.45 14.53 2.07
C VAL A 119 3.99 15.41 0.92
N SER A 120 2.96 16.25 1.12
CA SER A 120 2.46 17.10 0.05
C SER A 120 3.49 18.11 -0.43
N ARG A 121 4.27 18.70 0.47
CA ARG A 121 5.33 19.63 0.07
C ARG A 121 6.50 18.96 -0.63
N LEU A 122 6.92 17.79 -0.18
CA LEU A 122 8.07 17.08 -0.75
C LEU A 122 7.78 16.51 -2.14
N ILE A 123 6.52 16.19 -2.44
CA ILE A 123 6.05 15.60 -3.71
C ILE A 123 5.26 16.61 -4.58
N ASP A 124 5.20 17.88 -4.17
CA ASP A 124 4.46 18.94 -4.89
C ASP A 124 2.99 18.60 -5.17
N LEU A 125 2.31 18.09 -4.14
CA LEU A 125 0.90 17.70 -4.21
C LEU A 125 0.01 18.84 -3.74
N GLU A 126 -1.09 19.07 -4.45
CA GLU A 126 -2.14 19.95 -3.94
C GLU A 126 -2.76 19.36 -2.68
N TYR A 127 -2.72 20.14 -1.61
CA TYR A 127 -3.10 19.70 -0.27
C TYR A 127 -4.34 20.44 0.21
N GLN A 128 -5.29 19.69 0.76
CA GLN A 128 -6.43 20.24 1.49
C GLN A 128 -6.60 19.52 2.83
N ARG A 129 -7.22 20.22 3.78
CA ARG A 129 -7.56 19.67 5.08
C ARG A 129 -8.99 20.05 5.43
N ILE A 130 -9.76 19.05 5.88
CA ILE A 130 -11.08 19.24 6.46
C ILE A 130 -11.10 18.70 7.88
N GLN A 131 -11.82 19.41 8.75
CA GLN A 131 -12.20 18.91 10.06
C GLN A 131 -13.63 18.40 9.96
N CYS A 132 -13.85 17.12 10.24
CA CYS A 132 -15.19 16.56 10.27
C CYS A 132 -15.88 16.95 11.58
N THR A 133 -16.99 17.67 11.44
CA THR A 133 -17.85 18.08 12.53
C THR A 133 -19.28 17.60 12.28
N PRO A 134 -20.15 17.51 13.31
CA PRO A 134 -21.51 17.01 13.14
C PRO A 134 -22.36 17.83 12.16
N ASP A 135 -22.04 19.12 12.00
CA ASP A 135 -22.69 20.08 11.11
C ASP A 135 -22.11 20.13 9.69
N LEU A 136 -20.99 19.45 9.43
CA LEU A 136 -20.36 19.42 8.11
C LEU A 136 -21.31 18.77 7.08
N LEU A 137 -21.61 19.49 6.00
CA LEU A 137 -22.51 19.03 4.96
C LEU A 137 -21.75 18.37 3.80
N PRO A 138 -22.39 17.47 3.02
CA PRO A 138 -21.78 16.93 1.81
C PRO A 138 -21.29 18.00 0.83
N GLY A 139 -22.03 19.11 0.68
CA GLY A 139 -21.68 20.21 -0.21
C GLY A 139 -20.41 20.96 0.22
N ASP A 140 -20.08 20.98 1.51
CA ASP A 140 -18.85 21.60 2.01
C ASP A 140 -17.60 20.79 1.63
N ILE A 141 -17.78 19.49 1.32
CA ILE A 141 -16.72 18.57 0.92
C ILE A 141 -16.63 18.47 -0.60
N LEU A 142 -17.76 18.23 -1.26
CA LEU A 142 -17.82 17.99 -2.70
C LEU A 142 -17.84 19.30 -3.51
N GLY A 143 -18.21 20.42 -2.90
CA GLY A 143 -18.52 21.66 -3.60
C GLY A 143 -19.97 21.73 -4.04
N GLY A 144 -20.31 22.81 -4.74
CA GLY A 144 -21.67 23.08 -5.16
C GLY A 144 -21.77 24.22 -6.18
N SER A 145 -22.94 24.38 -6.75
CA SER A 145 -23.24 25.45 -7.71
C SER A 145 -23.62 26.74 -6.99
N ILE A 146 -22.92 27.83 -7.27
CA ILE A 146 -23.24 29.17 -6.76
C ILE A 146 -23.80 30.01 -7.89
N TYR A 147 -24.98 30.60 -7.68
CA TYR A 147 -25.57 31.53 -8.63
C TYR A 147 -24.72 32.81 -8.71
N ARG A 148 -24.30 33.20 -9.92
CA ARG A 148 -23.61 34.45 -10.19
C ARG A 148 -24.57 35.45 -10.86
N PRO A 149 -25.12 36.43 -10.12
CA PRO A 149 -26.09 37.38 -10.67
C PRO A 149 -25.56 38.19 -11.86
N ALA A 150 -24.25 38.43 -11.90
CA ALA A 150 -23.61 39.21 -12.97
C ALA A 150 -23.72 38.56 -14.35
N ILE A 151 -23.77 37.22 -14.42
CA ILE A 151 -23.87 36.45 -15.67
C ILE A 151 -25.18 35.66 -15.78
N GLY A 152 -26.01 35.65 -14.73
CA GLY A 152 -27.29 34.92 -14.72
C GLY A 152 -27.15 33.40 -14.71
N GLU A 153 -25.97 32.88 -14.36
CA GLU A 153 -25.63 31.45 -14.45
C GLU A 153 -25.20 30.89 -13.10
N PHE A 154 -25.37 29.58 -12.93
CA PHE A 154 -24.81 28.82 -11.82
C PHE A 154 -23.38 28.37 -12.17
N GLU A 155 -22.42 28.77 -11.35
CA GLU A 155 -21.02 28.35 -11.48
C GLU A 155 -20.67 27.32 -10.41
N PHE A 156 -20.08 26.22 -10.84
CA PHE A 156 -19.57 25.21 -9.92
C PHE A 156 -18.38 25.75 -9.13
N ARG A 157 -18.46 25.67 -7.81
CA ARG A 157 -17.35 25.89 -6.90
C ARG A 157 -16.85 24.55 -6.36
N PRO A 158 -15.62 24.13 -6.71
CA PRO A 158 -15.07 22.87 -6.23
C PRO A 158 -14.87 22.91 -4.72
N GLY A 159 -15.21 21.80 -4.06
CA GLY A 159 -14.91 21.59 -2.65
C GLY A 159 -13.47 21.12 -2.42
N PRO A 160 -13.09 20.90 -1.14
CA PRO A 160 -11.75 20.48 -0.76
C PRO A 160 -11.30 19.11 -1.32
N VAL A 161 -12.21 18.27 -1.83
CA VAL A 161 -11.84 17.01 -2.49
C VAL A 161 -11.09 17.19 -3.81
N PHE A 162 -11.14 18.38 -4.43
CA PHE A 162 -10.45 18.68 -5.69
C PHE A 162 -8.97 19.02 -5.47
N CYS A 163 -8.24 18.13 -4.81
CA CYS A 163 -6.81 18.21 -4.54
C CYS A 163 -6.14 16.85 -4.80
N ASN A 164 -4.83 16.73 -4.56
CA ASN A 164 -4.12 15.45 -4.66
C ASN A 164 -4.09 14.71 -3.31
N LEU A 165 -3.93 15.44 -2.21
CA LEU A 165 -3.87 14.88 -0.86
C LEU A 165 -4.86 15.60 0.07
N LEU A 166 -5.89 14.88 0.50
CA LEU A 166 -6.88 15.37 1.45
C LEU A 166 -6.65 14.75 2.84
N VAL A 167 -6.53 15.59 3.86
CA VAL A 167 -6.61 15.15 5.26
C VAL A 167 -8.02 15.36 5.77
N ALA A 168 -8.67 14.29 6.22
CA ALA A 168 -10.02 14.33 6.80
C ALA A 168 -9.95 13.95 8.28
N ASP A 169 -9.86 14.97 9.14
CA ASP A 169 -9.71 14.75 10.57
C ASP A 169 -11.04 14.41 11.24
N GLU A 170 -11.03 13.40 12.11
CA GLU A 170 -12.18 12.92 12.88
C GLU A 170 -13.39 12.55 12.01
N ILE A 171 -13.18 11.79 10.93
CA ILE A 171 -14.21 11.41 9.95
C ILE A 171 -15.49 10.84 10.60
N ASN A 172 -15.35 10.16 11.72
CA ASN A 172 -16.46 9.61 12.47
C ASN A 172 -17.30 10.65 13.23
N ARG A 173 -16.94 11.93 13.29
CA ARG A 173 -17.82 13.00 13.83
C ARG A 173 -18.81 13.55 12.81
N ALA A 174 -18.51 13.40 11.53
CA ALA A 174 -19.43 13.82 10.47
C ALA A 174 -20.64 12.88 10.38
N SER A 175 -21.77 13.42 9.91
CA SER A 175 -22.99 12.62 9.70
C SER A 175 -22.74 11.45 8.73
N PRO A 176 -23.48 10.32 8.82
CA PRO A 176 -23.33 9.20 7.89
C PRO A 176 -23.49 9.58 6.41
N ARG A 177 -24.30 10.60 6.12
CA ARG A 177 -24.49 11.13 4.75
C ARG A 177 -23.23 11.84 4.26
N THR A 178 -22.61 12.66 5.10
CA THR A 178 -21.37 13.39 4.81
C THR A 178 -20.18 12.42 4.67
N GLN A 179 -20.08 11.44 5.56
CA GLN A 179 -19.09 10.35 5.44
C GLN A 179 -19.22 9.63 4.10
N SER A 180 -20.45 9.27 3.73
CA SER A 180 -20.72 8.55 2.48
C SER A 180 -20.31 9.38 1.26
N ALA A 181 -20.61 10.69 1.25
CA ALA A 181 -20.22 11.58 0.17
C ALA A 181 -18.69 11.63 -0.04
N LEU A 182 -17.92 11.81 1.05
CA LEU A 182 -16.46 11.81 0.99
C LEU A 182 -15.91 10.46 0.49
N LEU A 183 -16.42 9.36 1.03
CA LEU A 183 -15.92 8.01 0.74
C LEU A 183 -16.33 7.51 -0.65
N GLU A 184 -17.45 8.00 -1.18
CA GLU A 184 -17.84 7.80 -2.57
C GLU A 184 -16.89 8.55 -3.51
N ALA A 185 -16.62 9.83 -3.25
CA ALA A 185 -15.63 10.61 -4.01
C ALA A 185 -14.24 9.95 -3.99
N MET A 186 -13.84 9.42 -2.83
CA MET A 186 -12.59 8.66 -2.66
C MET A 186 -12.56 7.35 -3.46
N ALA A 187 -13.66 6.62 -3.53
CA ALA A 187 -13.71 5.33 -4.21
C ALA A 187 -13.84 5.48 -5.74
N GLU A 188 -14.62 6.46 -6.20
CA GLU A 188 -14.91 6.67 -7.62
C GLU A 188 -13.95 7.65 -8.30
N THR A 189 -13.14 8.38 -7.52
CA THR A 189 -12.22 9.43 -8.01
C THR A 189 -12.90 10.51 -8.87
N GLN A 190 -14.19 10.70 -8.66
CA GLN A 190 -15.04 11.69 -9.33
C GLN A 190 -16.20 12.06 -8.42
N VAL A 191 -16.84 13.19 -8.69
CA VAL A 191 -18.07 13.60 -8.01
C VAL A 191 -19.13 13.99 -9.04
N THR A 192 -20.38 13.67 -8.74
CA THR A 192 -21.53 14.13 -9.54
C THR A 192 -22.28 15.20 -8.79
N ILE A 193 -22.34 16.41 -9.34
CA ILE A 193 -23.05 17.56 -8.78
C ILE A 193 -24.07 18.02 -9.81
N GLU A 194 -25.35 18.00 -9.44
CA GLU A 194 -26.48 18.42 -10.30
C GLU A 194 -26.49 17.74 -11.68
N GLY A 195 -26.16 16.43 -11.71
CA GLY A 195 -26.13 15.63 -12.93
C GLY A 195 -24.90 15.85 -13.81
N ARG A 196 -23.94 16.70 -13.40
CA ARG A 196 -22.65 16.88 -14.07
C ARG A 196 -21.55 16.14 -13.30
N ARG A 197 -20.75 15.37 -14.04
CA ARG A 197 -19.58 14.69 -13.52
C ARG A 197 -18.37 15.63 -13.52
N TYR A 198 -17.63 15.62 -12.42
CA TYR A 198 -16.36 16.32 -12.25
C TYR A 198 -15.31 15.33 -11.75
N ASP A 199 -14.23 15.15 -12.50
CA ASP A 199 -13.14 14.26 -12.10
C ASP A 199 -12.26 14.93 -11.04
N LEU A 200 -11.77 14.13 -10.08
CA LEU A 200 -10.80 14.60 -9.09
C LEU A 200 -9.39 14.63 -9.69
N LYS A 201 -8.45 15.30 -9.02
CA LYS A 201 -7.06 15.34 -9.48
C LYS A 201 -6.42 13.97 -9.31
N HIS A 202 -5.60 13.56 -10.27
CA HIS A 202 -4.86 12.31 -10.17
C HIS A 202 -3.38 12.59 -9.89
N PRO A 203 -2.75 11.89 -8.93
CA PRO A 203 -3.38 10.96 -7.98
C PRO A 203 -4.22 11.70 -6.91
N PHE A 204 -5.23 11.01 -6.36
CA PHE A 204 -6.05 11.46 -5.24
C PHE A 204 -5.92 10.49 -4.07
N MET A 205 -5.48 10.98 -2.92
CA MET A 205 -5.35 10.19 -1.70
C MET A 205 -6.03 10.90 -0.53
N VAL A 206 -6.71 10.12 0.31
CA VAL A 206 -7.26 10.58 1.59
C VAL A 206 -6.47 9.98 2.75
N ILE A 207 -6.03 10.81 3.67
CA ILE A 207 -5.59 10.40 5.01
C ILE A 207 -6.69 10.82 5.98
N ALA A 208 -7.52 9.87 6.38
CA ALA A 208 -8.59 10.11 7.34
C ALA A 208 -8.13 9.76 8.76
N THR A 209 -8.60 10.49 9.75
CA THR A 209 -8.45 10.11 11.16
C THR A 209 -9.81 9.81 11.77
N GLN A 210 -9.88 8.90 12.73
CA GLN A 210 -11.12 8.63 13.47
C GLN A 210 -10.86 8.51 14.96
N ASN A 211 -11.75 9.07 15.76
CA ASN A 211 -11.72 8.88 17.20
C ASN A 211 -12.04 7.42 17.57
N PRO A 212 -11.47 6.88 18.66
CA PRO A 212 -11.82 5.55 19.16
C PRO A 212 -13.33 5.37 19.39
N ALA A 213 -13.81 4.13 19.29
CA ALA A 213 -15.21 3.82 19.54
C ALA A 213 -15.60 4.17 21.00
N GLY A 214 -16.78 4.76 21.19
CA GLY A 214 -17.32 5.12 22.51
C GLY A 214 -17.19 6.60 22.90
N PHE A 215 -16.56 7.44 22.07
CA PHE A 215 -16.61 8.89 22.24
C PHE A 215 -18.00 9.46 21.89
N GLU A 216 -18.53 10.35 22.72
CA GLU A 216 -19.80 11.02 22.47
C GLU A 216 -19.77 11.82 21.15
N GLY A 217 -20.88 11.78 20.41
CA GLY A 217 -21.00 12.51 19.14
C GLY A 217 -20.23 11.89 17.96
N THR A 218 -19.95 10.58 18.02
CA THR A 218 -19.34 9.85 16.90
C THR A 218 -20.31 8.86 16.25
N PHE A 219 -20.20 8.74 14.92
CA PHE A 219 -20.90 7.82 14.04
C PHE A 219 -19.86 6.83 13.47
N PRO A 220 -19.86 5.56 13.90
CA PRO A 220 -18.88 4.59 13.43
C PRO A 220 -19.02 4.34 11.93
N LEU A 221 -17.89 4.18 11.24
CA LEU A 221 -17.89 3.81 9.83
C LEU A 221 -18.39 2.36 9.66
N PRO A 222 -19.41 2.12 8.81
CA PRO A 222 -19.82 0.77 8.44
C PRO A 222 -18.69 -0.04 7.81
N GLU A 223 -18.73 -1.37 7.91
CA GLU A 223 -17.73 -2.26 7.28
C GLU A 223 -17.55 -1.99 5.78
N SER A 224 -18.65 -1.70 5.07
CA SER A 224 -18.63 -1.34 3.65
C SER A 224 -17.89 -0.04 3.34
N GLN A 225 -17.82 0.88 4.30
CA GLN A 225 -17.08 2.13 4.20
C GLN A 225 -15.60 1.92 4.55
N LEU A 226 -15.32 1.16 5.62
CA LEU A 226 -13.96 0.80 6.01
C LEU A 226 -13.20 0.08 4.88
N ASP A 227 -13.88 -0.81 4.15
CA ASP A 227 -13.29 -1.56 3.02
C ASP A 227 -12.76 -0.66 1.89
N ARG A 228 -13.13 0.63 1.83
CA ARG A 228 -12.58 1.59 0.86
C ARG A 228 -11.17 2.08 1.21
N PHE A 229 -10.73 2.00 2.46
CA PHE A 229 -9.38 2.39 2.88
C PHE A 229 -8.39 1.26 2.64
N LEU A 230 -7.25 1.53 2.01
CA LEU A 230 -6.21 0.52 1.81
C LEU A 230 -5.68 0.00 3.15
N PHE A 231 -5.25 0.93 4.01
CA PHE A 231 -4.74 0.62 5.34
C PHE A 231 -5.63 1.20 6.43
N ARG A 232 -5.77 0.46 7.53
CA ARG A 232 -6.21 1.00 8.81
C ARG A 232 -5.13 0.72 9.85
N THR A 233 -4.61 1.76 10.48
CA THR A 233 -3.51 1.62 11.45
C THR A 233 -3.59 2.68 12.54
N LYS A 234 -2.76 2.52 13.57
CA LYS A 234 -2.57 3.48 14.66
C LYS A 234 -1.24 4.20 14.45
N MET A 235 -1.19 5.46 14.87
CA MET A 235 0.06 6.20 15.00
C MET A 235 0.26 6.44 16.49
N GLU A 236 1.13 5.63 17.10
CA GLU A 236 1.38 5.67 18.53
C GLU A 236 2.19 6.91 18.93
N TYR A 237 2.25 7.14 20.23
CA TYR A 237 3.17 8.13 20.80
C TYR A 237 4.61 7.77 20.42
N PRO A 238 5.47 8.77 20.17
CA PRO A 238 6.89 8.50 19.98
C PRO A 238 7.47 7.77 21.20
N ASP A 239 8.52 6.98 20.99
CA ASP A 239 9.28 6.43 22.11
C ASP A 239 9.88 7.56 22.97
N ALA A 240 10.21 7.25 24.22
CA ALA A 240 10.68 8.26 25.17
C ALA A 240 11.92 9.05 24.68
N ALA A 241 12.82 8.43 23.91
CA ALA A 241 13.99 9.13 23.38
C ALA A 241 13.58 10.09 22.26
N SER A 242 12.71 9.65 21.36
CA SER A 242 12.09 10.50 20.33
C SER A 242 11.29 11.65 20.94
N GLU A 243 10.53 11.40 22.02
CA GLU A 243 9.75 12.42 22.72
C GLU A 243 10.64 13.45 23.43
N VAL A 244 11.70 13.01 24.11
CA VAL A 244 12.71 13.91 24.69
C VAL A 244 13.35 14.78 23.61
N ASN A 245 13.72 14.22 22.46
CA ASN A 245 14.27 15.00 21.35
C ASN A 245 13.28 16.06 20.85
N LEU A 246 12.00 15.71 20.72
CA LEU A 246 10.94 16.66 20.35
C LEU A 246 10.77 17.79 21.39
N LEU A 247 10.91 17.48 22.68
CA LEU A 247 10.84 18.49 23.75
C LEU A 247 12.07 19.40 23.81
N LEU A 248 13.26 18.87 23.52
CA LEU A 248 14.52 19.62 23.52
C LEU A 248 14.66 20.53 22.29
N GLU A 249 13.98 20.21 21.19
CA GLU A 249 13.90 21.04 19.98
C GLU A 249 13.00 22.30 20.15
N GLN A 250 12.72 22.73 21.38
CA GLN A 250 12.12 24.04 21.70
C GLN A 250 13.03 25.20 21.19
N SER A 251 13.02 25.51 19.88
CA SER A 251 13.39 26.79 19.23
C SER A 251 13.48 26.64 17.70
N ASP A 252 12.37 26.33 17.03
CA ASP A 252 12.01 26.84 15.70
C ASP A 252 10.65 26.20 15.33
N HIS A 253 9.57 26.91 15.68
CA HIS A 253 8.27 26.63 15.08
C HIS A 253 8.39 26.90 13.57
N GLU A 254 8.81 25.91 12.79
CA GLU A 254 8.42 25.59 11.40
C GLU A 254 9.50 24.79 10.61
N PRO A 255 9.54 23.46 10.71
CA PRO A 255 10.30 22.62 9.77
C PRO A 255 9.59 22.49 8.41
N VAL A 256 8.25 22.38 8.43
CA VAL A 256 7.45 22.03 7.25
C VAL A 256 7.37 23.17 6.23
N SER A 257 7.49 24.45 6.64
CA SER A 257 7.47 25.60 5.70
C SER A 257 8.75 25.74 4.90
N ARG A 258 9.87 25.22 5.39
CA ARG A 258 11.17 25.20 4.71
C ARG A 258 11.38 23.99 3.80
N LEU A 259 10.49 23.00 3.85
CA LEU A 259 10.54 21.86 2.93
C LEU A 259 10.28 22.35 1.51
N SER A 260 11.24 22.10 0.63
CA SER A 260 11.11 22.29 -0.82
C SER A 260 10.74 20.96 -1.48
N ALA A 261 10.01 21.03 -2.58
CA ALA A 261 9.70 19.85 -3.38
C ALA A 261 11.00 19.24 -3.92
N VAL A 262 11.13 17.93 -3.76
CA VAL A 262 12.23 17.11 -4.31
C VAL A 262 11.73 16.12 -5.37
N MET A 263 10.41 15.97 -5.45
CA MET A 263 9.69 15.13 -6.38
C MET A 263 8.45 15.91 -6.84
N HIS A 264 8.03 15.73 -8.09
CA HIS A 264 6.78 16.29 -8.60
C HIS A 264 5.72 15.21 -8.82
N VAL A 265 4.47 15.62 -9.01
CA VAL A 265 3.34 14.72 -9.21
C VAL A 265 3.51 13.79 -10.41
N GLU A 266 4.17 14.24 -11.47
CA GLU A 266 4.47 13.43 -12.67
C GLU A 266 5.39 12.26 -12.35
N ASP A 267 6.41 12.46 -11.51
CA ASP A 267 7.31 11.40 -11.03
C ASP A 267 6.49 10.33 -10.27
N LEU A 268 5.51 10.76 -9.47
CA LEU A 268 4.66 9.85 -8.69
C LEU A 268 3.77 9.01 -9.62
N ILE A 269 3.22 9.62 -10.67
CA ILE A 269 2.43 8.92 -11.68
C ILE A 269 3.28 7.89 -12.44
N VAL A 270 4.55 8.19 -12.74
CA VAL A 270 5.50 7.23 -13.31
C VAL A 270 5.66 6.02 -12.38
N LEU A 271 5.92 6.26 -11.09
CA LEU A 271 6.11 5.18 -10.11
C LEU A 271 4.83 4.35 -9.90
N GLN A 272 3.66 4.98 -9.86
CA GLN A 272 2.38 4.26 -9.74
C GLN A 272 2.13 3.35 -10.95
N ARG A 273 2.43 3.82 -12.17
CA ARG A 273 2.37 2.99 -13.38
C ARG A 273 3.34 1.82 -13.32
N TRP A 274 4.57 2.07 -12.88
CA TRP A 274 5.58 1.01 -12.70
C TRP A 274 5.15 -0.03 -11.66
N VAL A 275 4.67 0.40 -10.49
CA VAL A 275 4.17 -0.48 -9.43
C VAL A 275 3.07 -1.41 -9.93
N ARG A 276 2.19 -0.92 -10.81
CA ARG A 276 1.15 -1.76 -11.44
C ARG A 276 1.72 -2.87 -12.32
N SER A 277 2.92 -2.68 -12.86
CA SER A 277 3.64 -3.64 -13.72
C SER A 277 4.56 -4.61 -12.97
N ILE A 278 4.81 -4.37 -11.67
CA ILE A 278 5.66 -5.23 -10.83
C ILE A 278 5.18 -6.68 -10.88
N THR A 279 6.13 -7.60 -11.07
CA THR A 279 5.85 -9.01 -11.31
C THR A 279 5.27 -9.70 -10.07
N VAL A 280 4.12 -10.33 -10.23
CA VAL A 280 3.51 -11.19 -9.22
C VAL A 280 3.57 -12.63 -9.72
N SER A 281 4.35 -13.46 -9.05
CA SER A 281 4.41 -14.89 -9.36
C SER A 281 3.11 -15.60 -8.98
N ARG A 282 2.81 -16.72 -9.65
CA ARG A 282 1.68 -17.58 -9.29
C ARG A 282 1.76 -18.03 -7.82
N LYS A 283 2.97 -18.27 -7.29
CA LYS A 283 3.19 -18.65 -5.88
C LYS A 283 2.69 -17.58 -4.92
N VAL A 284 3.04 -16.31 -5.16
CA VAL A 284 2.56 -15.18 -4.34
C VAL A 284 1.04 -15.03 -4.42
N ALA A 285 0.47 -15.11 -5.62
CA ALA A 285 -0.99 -15.05 -5.78
C ALA A 285 -1.71 -16.20 -5.04
N THR A 286 -1.17 -17.42 -5.12
CA THR A 286 -1.66 -18.58 -4.38
C THR A 286 -1.55 -18.36 -2.87
N TYR A 287 -0.46 -17.76 -2.38
CA TYR A 287 -0.29 -17.44 -0.96
C TYR A 287 -1.34 -16.43 -0.47
N VAL A 288 -1.61 -15.36 -1.23
CA VAL A 288 -2.66 -14.38 -0.90
C VAL A 288 -4.04 -15.06 -0.82
N VAL A 289 -4.34 -15.98 -1.74
CA VAL A 289 -5.59 -16.75 -1.72
C VAL A 289 -5.63 -17.72 -0.54
N ALA A 290 -4.51 -18.34 -0.17
CA ALA A 290 -4.40 -19.20 1.00
C ALA A 290 -4.69 -18.42 2.29
N LEU A 291 -4.10 -17.24 2.47
CA LEU A 291 -4.39 -16.34 3.58
C LEU A 291 -5.87 -15.96 3.62
N ALA A 292 -6.44 -15.53 2.50
CA ALA A 292 -7.85 -15.20 2.44
C ALA A 292 -8.76 -16.40 2.76
N THR A 293 -8.39 -17.61 2.32
CA THR A 293 -9.11 -18.84 2.63
C THR A 293 -9.04 -19.16 4.12
N ALA A 294 -7.86 -19.04 4.73
CA ALA A 294 -7.67 -19.21 6.16
C ALA A 294 -8.54 -18.22 6.96
N THR A 295 -8.61 -16.93 6.57
CA THR A 295 -9.51 -15.97 7.25
C THR A 295 -11.00 -16.33 7.14
N ARG A 296 -11.43 -17.02 6.08
CA ARG A 296 -12.83 -17.44 5.90
C ARG A 296 -13.17 -18.71 6.69
N GLN A 297 -12.16 -19.49 7.06
CA GLN A 297 -12.30 -20.75 7.78
C GLN A 297 -11.96 -20.61 9.28
N ASP A 298 -11.31 -19.52 9.69
CA ASP A 298 -10.96 -19.26 11.07
C ASP A 298 -12.22 -19.08 11.95
N ALA A 299 -12.33 -19.88 13.00
CA ALA A 299 -13.51 -19.91 13.88
C ALA A 299 -13.73 -18.57 14.64
N ARG A 300 -12.67 -17.79 14.86
CA ARG A 300 -12.72 -16.48 15.54
C ARG A 300 -13.41 -15.43 14.67
N LEU A 301 -13.44 -15.64 13.36
CA LEU A 301 -14.02 -14.71 12.39
C LEU A 301 -15.44 -15.16 11.99
N ARG A 302 -16.32 -14.17 11.87
CA ARG A 302 -17.66 -14.30 11.28
C ARG A 302 -17.61 -14.10 9.77
N VAL A 303 -16.83 -13.11 9.33
CA VAL A 303 -16.64 -12.76 7.91
C VAL A 303 -15.14 -12.67 7.67
N GLY A 304 -14.65 -13.48 6.72
CA GLY A 304 -13.25 -13.46 6.28
C GLY A 304 -13.00 -12.49 5.12
N CYS A 305 -11.76 -12.45 4.66
CA CYS A 305 -11.30 -11.55 3.61
C CYS A 305 -12.05 -11.77 2.28
N SER A 306 -12.54 -10.69 1.69
CA SER A 306 -13.22 -10.68 0.39
C SER A 306 -12.23 -10.79 -0.79
N PRO A 307 -12.68 -11.12 -2.01
CA PRO A 307 -11.85 -11.03 -3.21
C PRO A 307 -11.27 -9.62 -3.46
N ARG A 308 -11.98 -8.57 -3.02
CA ARG A 308 -11.47 -7.19 -3.05
C ARG A 308 -10.31 -7.02 -2.08
N GLY A 309 -10.42 -7.54 -0.87
CA GLY A 309 -9.31 -7.57 0.11
C GLY A 309 -8.06 -8.26 -0.43
N CYS A 310 -8.21 -9.40 -1.14
CA CYS A 310 -7.09 -10.05 -1.84
C CYS A 310 -6.39 -9.12 -2.84
N LYS A 311 -7.17 -8.43 -3.70
CA LYS A 311 -6.63 -7.52 -4.70
C LYS A 311 -5.90 -6.33 -4.07
N MET A 312 -6.46 -5.78 -2.99
CA MET A 312 -5.88 -4.65 -2.27
C MET A 312 -4.59 -5.03 -1.55
N LEU A 313 -4.54 -6.22 -0.93
CA LEU A 313 -3.32 -6.76 -0.34
C LEU A 313 -2.24 -6.99 -1.39
N LEU A 314 -2.61 -7.53 -2.56
CA LEU A 314 -1.65 -7.74 -3.64
C LEU A 314 -1.12 -6.42 -4.21
N ARG A 315 -1.98 -5.41 -4.40
CA ARG A 315 -1.55 -4.08 -4.85
C ARG A 315 -0.64 -3.40 -3.81
N ALA A 316 -0.96 -3.51 -2.53
CA ALA A 316 -0.11 -3.01 -1.45
C ALA A 316 1.26 -3.71 -1.45
N ALA A 317 1.29 -5.03 -1.64
CA ALA A 317 2.53 -5.79 -1.71
C ALA A 317 3.39 -5.42 -2.94
N GLN A 318 2.78 -5.15 -4.09
CA GLN A 318 3.48 -4.57 -5.25
C GLN A 318 4.07 -3.20 -4.94
N ALA A 319 3.29 -2.32 -4.31
CA ALA A 319 3.76 -0.98 -3.93
C ALA A 319 4.90 -1.02 -2.92
N HIS A 320 4.83 -1.93 -1.93
CA HIS A 320 5.91 -2.13 -0.97
C HIS A 320 7.15 -2.70 -1.65
N ALA A 321 7.04 -3.71 -2.51
CA ALA A 321 8.16 -4.19 -3.31
C ALA A 321 8.82 -3.06 -4.12
N GLY A 322 8.01 -2.21 -4.76
CA GLY A 322 8.48 -1.05 -5.50
C GLY A 322 9.17 0.00 -4.62
N LEU A 323 8.64 0.26 -3.42
CA LEU A 323 9.27 1.11 -2.42
C LEU A 323 10.66 0.58 -2.02
N GLN A 324 10.81 -0.75 -1.91
CA GLN A 324 12.09 -1.42 -1.66
C GLN A 324 12.98 -1.53 -2.92
N GLY A 325 12.61 -0.93 -4.05
CA GLY A 325 13.38 -0.94 -5.30
C GLY A 325 13.33 -2.26 -6.06
N ARG A 326 12.38 -3.15 -5.74
CA ARG A 326 12.21 -4.45 -6.40
C ARG A 326 11.12 -4.40 -7.46
N ASP A 327 11.33 -5.13 -8.54
CA ASP A 327 10.39 -5.32 -9.66
C ASP A 327 9.58 -6.63 -9.56
N PHE A 328 9.68 -7.33 -8.42
CA PHE A 328 8.87 -8.51 -8.09
C PHE A 328 8.45 -8.53 -6.62
N VAL A 329 7.28 -9.14 -6.37
CA VAL A 329 6.71 -9.30 -5.02
C VAL A 329 7.26 -10.56 -4.36
N LEU A 330 7.61 -10.46 -3.07
CA LEU A 330 7.97 -11.56 -2.19
C LEU A 330 6.79 -11.91 -1.26
N PRO A 331 6.70 -13.16 -0.75
CA PRO A 331 5.73 -13.51 0.29
C PRO A 331 5.81 -12.59 1.51
N ASP A 332 7.02 -12.17 1.91
CA ASP A 332 7.25 -11.30 3.06
C ASP A 332 6.55 -9.94 2.91
N ASP A 333 6.43 -9.41 1.69
CA ASP A 333 5.66 -8.18 1.41
C ASP A 333 4.18 -8.36 1.78
N VAL A 334 3.64 -9.54 1.44
CA VAL A 334 2.26 -9.91 1.74
C VAL A 334 2.08 -10.08 3.24
N GLN A 335 3.03 -10.75 3.90
CA GLN A 335 2.98 -11.01 5.35
C GLN A 335 3.03 -9.70 6.15
N HIS A 336 3.94 -8.79 5.77
CA HIS A 336 4.12 -7.51 6.42
C HIS A 336 2.85 -6.65 6.36
N LEU A 337 2.17 -6.62 5.22
CA LEU A 337 1.01 -5.75 4.99
C LEU A 337 -0.33 -6.40 5.33
N ALA A 338 -0.40 -7.74 5.44
CA ALA A 338 -1.65 -8.44 5.72
C ALA A 338 -2.39 -7.92 6.96
N PRO A 339 -1.75 -7.66 8.12
CA PRO A 339 -2.44 -7.17 9.31
C PRO A 339 -3.11 -5.80 9.10
N VAL A 340 -2.42 -4.87 8.44
CA VAL A 340 -2.91 -3.48 8.23
C VAL A 340 -3.88 -3.35 7.05
N VAL A 341 -3.86 -4.29 6.09
CA VAL A 341 -4.82 -4.35 4.99
C VAL A 341 -6.06 -5.16 5.36
N LEU A 342 -5.90 -6.31 6.01
CA LEU A 342 -7.00 -7.23 6.25
C LEU A 342 -7.72 -7.00 7.59
N GLY A 343 -7.05 -6.38 8.57
CA GLY A 343 -7.59 -6.21 9.92
C GLY A 343 -8.96 -5.53 9.98
N HIS A 344 -9.25 -4.59 9.09
CA HIS A 344 -10.56 -3.91 9.00
C HIS A 344 -11.50 -4.48 7.94
N ARG A 345 -11.11 -5.58 7.28
CA ARG A 345 -11.87 -6.28 6.23
C ARG A 345 -12.39 -7.63 6.70
N VAL A 346 -12.17 -7.96 7.96
CA VAL A 346 -12.70 -9.15 8.62
C VAL A 346 -13.54 -8.73 9.81
N SER A 347 -14.56 -9.52 10.12
CA SER A 347 -15.43 -9.27 11.26
C SER A 347 -15.29 -10.41 12.25
N SER A 348 -15.05 -10.08 13.52
CA SER A 348 -15.02 -11.09 14.58
C SER A 348 -16.40 -11.69 14.82
N ARG A 349 -16.40 -12.92 15.34
CA ARG A 349 -17.60 -13.62 15.77
C ARG A 349 -18.11 -13.13 17.13
N HIS A 350 -17.25 -12.53 17.96
CA HIS A 350 -17.57 -12.13 19.34
C HIS A 350 -18.22 -10.73 19.46
N GLY A 351 -18.55 -10.06 18.35
CA GLY A 351 -19.25 -8.76 18.35
C GLY A 351 -18.43 -7.65 17.70
N VAL A 352 -18.51 -6.44 18.26
CA VAL A 352 -17.70 -5.29 17.81
C VAL A 352 -16.27 -5.51 18.29
N SER A 353 -15.41 -5.99 17.40
CA SER A 353 -13.99 -6.17 17.73
C SER A 353 -13.19 -4.90 17.55
N SER A 354 -12.21 -4.74 18.44
CA SER A 354 -11.18 -3.73 18.28
C SER A 354 -10.30 -4.07 17.07
N LEU A 355 -9.67 -3.06 16.49
CA LEU A 355 -8.68 -3.25 15.42
C LEU A 355 -7.53 -4.16 15.88
N ASP A 356 -7.14 -4.09 17.15
CA ASP A 356 -6.02 -4.89 17.68
C ASP A 356 -6.38 -6.37 17.72
N GLU A 357 -7.61 -6.72 18.08
CA GLU A 357 -8.06 -8.11 18.13
C GLU A 357 -8.04 -8.72 16.72
N THR A 358 -8.62 -8.04 15.73
CA THR A 358 -8.62 -8.55 14.35
C THR A 358 -7.21 -8.57 13.77
N LYS A 359 -6.37 -7.57 14.06
CA LYS A 359 -4.95 -7.55 13.67
C LYS A 359 -4.20 -8.77 14.21
N GLN A 360 -4.35 -9.09 15.49
CA GLN A 360 -3.72 -10.26 16.12
C GLN A 360 -4.21 -11.58 15.50
N VAL A 361 -5.50 -11.69 15.16
CA VAL A 361 -6.03 -12.86 14.45
C VAL A 361 -5.37 -12.99 13.08
N ILE A 362 -5.22 -11.91 12.33
CA ILE A 362 -4.54 -11.92 11.03
C ILE A 362 -3.05 -12.28 11.16
N GLU A 363 -2.33 -11.71 12.13
CA GLU A 363 -0.92 -12.05 12.40
C GLU A 363 -0.77 -13.54 12.73
N SER A 364 -1.66 -14.09 13.56
CA SER A 364 -1.73 -15.51 13.87
C SER A 364 -1.96 -16.37 12.62
N ILE A 365 -2.87 -15.96 11.72
CA ILE A 365 -3.14 -16.67 10.46
C ILE A 365 -1.92 -16.62 9.54
N VAL A 366 -1.26 -15.46 9.44
CA VAL A 366 -0.06 -15.28 8.63
C VAL A 366 1.06 -16.22 9.09
N GLY A 367 1.30 -16.30 10.41
CA GLY A 367 2.32 -17.18 10.98
C GLY A 367 2.04 -18.68 10.82
N GLN A 368 0.78 -19.08 10.62
CA GLN A 368 0.39 -20.48 10.43
C GLN A 368 0.27 -20.90 8.97
N THR A 369 0.10 -19.94 8.05
CA THR A 369 -0.12 -20.24 6.64
C THR A 369 1.22 -20.51 5.96
N ALA A 370 1.39 -21.73 5.44
CA ALA A 370 2.61 -22.15 4.77
C ALA A 370 2.95 -21.26 3.56
N ILE A 371 4.22 -20.85 3.46
CA ILE A 371 4.73 -20.13 2.30
C ILE A 371 4.95 -21.15 1.16
N PRO A 372 4.41 -20.93 -0.04
CA PRO A 372 4.62 -21.83 -1.17
C PRO A 372 6.11 -21.88 -1.55
N VAL A 373 6.69 -23.09 -1.56
CA VAL A 373 8.11 -23.34 -1.91
C VAL A 373 8.35 -23.23 -3.41
#